data_AF-A0A7J6U4R2-F1
#
_entry.id   AF-A0A7J6U4R2-F1
#
_cell.length_a   1.000
_cell.length_b   1.000
_cell.length_c   1.000
_cell.angle_alpha   90.00
_cell.angle_beta   90.00
_cell.angle_gamma   90.00
#
_symmetry.space_group_name_H-M   'P 1'
#
loop_
_entity.id
_entity.type
_entity.pdbx_description
1 polymer ?
#
loop_
_entity_poly.entity_id
_entity_poly.type
_entity_poly.pdbx_seq_one_letter_code
_entity_poly.pdbx_strand_id
1 'polypeptide(L)'
;ADNKIHEKEEVLRELTKAFRGCLTIERYNLSGNFFTDVGAQRVVQGLIGLSHVKEVLLTERCSPTTLEALEQALGASKGKKGGKGKKKKK
;
A
#
# COMPACT_ATOMS: atom_id res chain seq x y z
N ALA A 1 0.94 -26.95 0.61
CA ALA A 1 1.50 -25.94 -0.30
C ALA A 1 1.53 -24.63 0.44
N ASP A 2 2.71 -24.05 0.64
CA ASP A 2 2.85 -22.75 1.29
C ASP A 2 2.32 -21.67 0.34
N ASN A 3 1.21 -21.01 0.68
CA ASN A 3 0.61 -19.96 -0.15
C ASN A 3 1.36 -18.64 0.02
N LYS A 4 2.66 -18.67 -0.25
CA LYS A 4 3.60 -17.57 -0.04
C LYS A 4 3.71 -16.78 -1.34
N ILE A 5 3.45 -15.48 -1.25
CA ILE A 5 3.72 -14.57 -2.36
C ILE A 5 5.24 -14.37 -2.43
N HIS A 6 5.81 -14.68 -3.58
CA HIS A 6 7.21 -14.40 -3.91
C HIS A 6 7.32 -13.04 -4.60
N GLU A 7 8.43 -12.34 -4.36
CA GLU A 7 8.79 -11.07 -5.00
C GLU A 7 9.16 -11.23 -6.49
N LYS A 8 8.21 -11.70 -7.31
CA LYS A 8 8.33 -11.65 -8.78
C LYS A 8 7.74 -10.33 -9.26
N GLU A 9 8.39 -9.70 -10.24
CA GLU A 9 7.93 -8.40 -10.76
C GLU A 9 6.50 -8.45 -11.30
N GLU A 10 6.13 -9.54 -11.97
CA GLU A 10 4.78 -9.76 -12.50
C GLU A 10 3.75 -9.76 -11.36
N VAL A 11 4.05 -10.48 -10.28
CA VAL A 11 3.17 -10.60 -9.11
C VAL A 11 3.02 -9.26 -8.41
N LEU A 12 4.12 -8.52 -8.18
CA LEU A 12 4.05 -7.18 -7.58
C LEU A 12 3.23 -6.20 -8.43
N ARG A 13 3.34 -6.30 -9.76
CA ARG A 13 2.60 -5.45 -10.69
C ARG A 13 1.10 -5.77 -10.67
N GLU A 14 0.74 -7.04 -10.73
CA GLU A 14 -0.66 -7.47 -10.66
C GLU A 14 -1.29 -7.16 -9.31
N LEU A 15 -0.55 -7.40 -8.22
CA LEU A 15 -0.97 -7.09 -6.86
C LEU A 15 -1.25 -5.59 -6.70
N THR A 16 -0.33 -4.75 -7.19
CA THR A 16 -0.51 -3.28 -7.22
C THR A 16 -1.76 -2.88 -8.00
N LYS A 17 -2.01 -3.51 -9.16
CA LYS A 17 -3.20 -3.26 -9.97
C LYS A 17 -4.47 -3.67 -9.24
N ALA A 18 -4.44 -4.81 -8.54
CA ALA A 18 -5.56 -5.29 -7.74
C ALA A 18 -5.87 -4.33 -6.58
N PHE A 19 -4.86 -3.84 -5.86
CA PHE A 19 -5.05 -2.85 -4.80
C PHE A 19 -5.67 -1.56 -5.30
N ARG A 20 -5.23 -1.05 -6.46
CA ARG A 20 -5.83 0.15 -7.08
C ARG A 20 -7.28 -0.05 -7.53
N GLY A 21 -7.63 -1.27 -7.93
CA GLY A 21 -9.00 -1.64 -8.30
C GLY A 21 -9.91 -1.87 -7.09
N CYS A 22 -9.32 -2.08 -5.91
CA CYS A 22 -10.06 -2.32 -4.69
C CYS A 22 -10.33 -1.01 -3.95
N LEU A 23 -11.60 -0.73 -3.66
CA LEU A 23 -12.04 0.51 -2.99
C LEU A 23 -12.64 0.26 -1.61
N THR A 24 -12.71 -1.00 -1.19
CA THR A 24 -13.45 -1.44 0.00
C THR A 24 -12.56 -2.07 1.07
N ILE A 25 -11.35 -2.54 0.72
CA ILE A 25 -10.49 -3.24 1.68
C ILE A 25 -9.72 -2.22 2.51
N GLU A 26 -10.01 -2.18 3.81
CA GLU A 26 -9.36 -1.26 4.73
C GLU A 26 -8.07 -1.82 5.35
N ARG A 27 -7.92 -3.16 5.36
CA ARG A 27 -6.79 -3.84 6.00
C ARG A 27 -6.19 -4.89 5.08
N TYR A 28 -4.89 -4.76 4.81
CA TYR A 28 -4.14 -5.76 4.05
C TYR A 28 -3.15 -6.48 4.96
N ASN A 29 -3.32 -7.79 5.12
CA ASN A 29 -2.35 -8.61 5.82
C ASN A 29 -1.46 -9.35 4.82
N LEU A 30 -0.24 -8.85 4.65
CA LEU A 30 0.82 -9.43 3.84
C LEU A 30 1.93 -10.05 4.70
N SER A 31 1.70 -10.17 6.02
CA SER A 31 2.66 -10.79 6.93
C SER A 31 2.87 -12.26 6.58
N GLY A 32 4.10 -12.75 6.77
CA GLY A 32 4.45 -14.11 6.43
C GLY A 32 4.64 -14.40 4.94
N ASN A 33 4.62 -13.41 4.04
CA ASN A 33 5.02 -13.58 2.64
C ASN A 33 6.54 -13.38 2.43
N PHE A 34 7.03 -13.77 1.26
CA PHE A 34 8.44 -13.62 0.85
C PHE A 34 8.64 -12.31 0.09
N PHE A 35 8.45 -11.19 0.80
CA PHE A 35 8.79 -9.85 0.32
C PHE A 35 10.12 -9.41 0.92
N THR A 36 10.98 -8.80 0.10
CA THR A 36 12.13 -8.02 0.58
C THR A 36 11.71 -6.57 0.77
N ASP A 37 12.62 -5.74 1.29
CA ASP A 37 12.42 -4.29 1.40
C ASP A 37 11.99 -3.65 0.07
N VAL A 38 12.56 -4.09 -1.05
CA VAL A 38 12.27 -3.54 -2.38
C VAL A 38 10.84 -3.87 -2.80
N GLY A 39 10.41 -5.12 -2.65
CA GLY A 39 9.04 -5.55 -2.96
C GLY A 39 8.01 -4.87 -2.07
N ALA A 40 8.31 -4.75 -0.78
CA ALA A 40 7.50 -4.01 0.18
C ALA A 40 7.27 -2.56 -0.26
N GLN A 41 8.34 -1.83 -0.59
CA GLN A 41 8.23 -0.46 -1.10
C GLN A 41 7.37 -0.38 -2.36
N ARG A 42 7.50 -1.34 -3.28
CA ARG A 42 6.72 -1.38 -4.53
C ARG A 42 5.22 -1.57 -4.25
N VAL A 43 4.89 -2.45 -3.31
CA VAL A 43 3.52 -2.67 -2.84
C VAL A 43 2.96 -1.41 -2.18
N VAL A 44 3.74 -0.77 -1.30
CA VAL A 44 3.37 0.50 -0.65
C VAL A 44 3.02 1.56 -1.70
N GLN A 45 3.84 1.72 -2.73
CA GLN A 45 3.59 2.67 -3.83
C GLN A 45 2.24 2.42 -4.53
N GLY A 46 1.81 1.17 -4.61
CA GLY A 46 0.49 0.80 -5.13
C GLY A 46 -0.68 1.23 -4.23
N LEU A 47 -0.45 1.28 -2.93
CA LEU A 47 -1.42 1.63 -1.89
C LEU A 47 -1.49 3.14 -1.62
N ILE A 48 -0.45 3.90 -2.02
CA ILE A 48 -0.44 5.37 -1.93
C ILE A 48 -1.62 5.95 -2.71
N GLY A 49 -2.41 6.78 -2.02
CA GLY A 49 -3.60 7.44 -2.58
C GLY A 49 -4.90 6.67 -2.37
N LEU A 50 -4.87 5.48 -1.78
CA LEU A 50 -6.06 4.78 -1.34
C LEU A 50 -6.46 5.28 0.06
N SER A 51 -7.40 6.23 0.13
CA SER A 51 -7.81 6.84 1.41
C SER A 51 -8.62 5.93 2.33
N HIS A 52 -9.09 4.79 1.81
CA HIS A 52 -9.87 3.82 2.58
C HIS A 52 -8.97 2.81 3.32
N VAL A 53 -7.73 2.63 2.88
CA VAL A 53 -6.77 1.72 3.50
C VAL A 53 -6.28 2.33 4.80
N LYS A 54 -6.52 1.63 5.90
CA LYS A 54 -6.17 2.05 7.26
C LYS A 54 -4.94 1.31 7.79
N GLU A 55 -4.76 0.06 7.38
CA GLU A 55 -3.72 -0.82 7.92
C GLU A 55 -3.14 -1.73 6.85
N VAL A 56 -1.82 -1.86 6.84
CA VAL A 56 -1.09 -2.80 5.99
C VAL A 56 -0.04 -3.45 6.84
N LEU A 57 -0.12 -4.77 7.01
CA LEU A 57 0.87 -5.56 7.73
C LEU A 57 1.80 -6.17 6.70
N LEU A 58 3.09 -5.87 6.77
CA LEU A 58 4.11 -6.50 5.95
C LEU A 58 4.81 -7.64 6.70
N THR A 59 5.68 -8.35 6.00
CA THR A 59 6.50 -9.41 6.59
C THR A 59 7.50 -8.83 7.59
N GLU A 60 7.73 -9.54 8.69
CA GLU A 60 8.68 -9.19 9.76
C GLU A 60 10.15 -9.14 9.30
N ARG A 61 10.42 -9.63 8.08
CA ARG A 61 11.74 -9.55 7.47
C ARG A 61 12.08 -8.19 6.89
N CYS A 62 11.11 -7.30 6.72
CA CYS A 62 11.35 -5.95 6.24
C CYS A 62 12.12 -5.15 7.29
N SER A 63 13.06 -4.34 6.83
CA SER A 63 13.82 -3.42 7.65
C SER A 63 12.88 -2.39 8.31
N PRO A 64 13.21 -1.89 9.52
CA PRO A 64 12.39 -0.91 10.21
C PRO A 64 12.16 0.36 9.37
N THR A 65 13.14 0.78 8.58
CA THR A 65 13.02 1.90 7.64
C THR A 65 11.89 1.70 6.62
N THR A 66 11.68 0.47 6.15
CA THR A 66 10.62 0.14 5.20
C THR A 66 9.24 0.16 5.87
N LEU A 67 9.16 -0.34 7.11
CA LEU A 67 7.93 -0.27 7.91
C LEU A 67 7.55 1.17 8.23
N GLU A 68 8.52 2.00 8.60
CA GLU A 68 8.30 3.42 8.87
C GLU A 68 7.86 4.16 7.59
N ALA A 69 8.48 3.87 6.44
CA ALA A 69 8.07 4.42 5.15
C ALA A 69 6.63 4.00 4.75
N LEU A 70 6.22 2.78 5.08
CA LEU A 70 4.84 2.31 4.90
C LEU A 70 3.87 3.10 5.79
N GLU A 71 4.18 3.24 7.08
CA GLU A 71 3.36 4.01 8.01
C GLU A 71 3.23 5.48 7.57
N GLN A 72 4.32 6.09 7.10
CA GLN A 72 4.30 7.43 6.53
C GLN A 72 3.43 7.50 5.28
N ALA A 73 3.52 6.52 4.37
CA ALA A 73 2.72 6.47 3.15
C ALA A 73 1.21 6.31 3.43
N LEU A 74 0.85 5.45 4.39
CA LEU A 74 -0.53 5.27 4.85
C LEU A 74 -1.06 6.49 5.61
N GLY A 75 -0.23 7.08 6.46
CA GLY A 75 -0.52 8.33 7.18
C GLY A 75 -0.71 9.51 6.24
N ALA A 76 0.11 9.62 5.20
CA ALA A 76 -0.04 10.61 4.14
C ALA A 76 -1.37 10.44 3.36
N SER A 77 -1.86 9.21 3.20
CA SER A 77 -3.16 8.93 2.57
C SER A 77 -4.34 9.44 3.42
N LYS A 78 -4.22 9.43 4.75
CA LYS A 78 -5.20 10.05 5.68
C LYS A 78 -5.23 11.58 5.59
N GLY A 79 -4.19 12.21 5.05
CA GLY A 79 -4.05 13.67 4.94
C GLY A 79 -4.66 14.32 3.70
N LYS A 80 -5.04 13.56 2.65
CA LYS A 80 -5.68 14.14 1.46
C LYS A 80 -7.20 14.26 1.61
N LYS A 81 -7.64 14.91 2.69
CA LYS A 81 -9.03 15.36 2.84
C LYS A 81 -9.26 16.56 1.91
N GLY A 82 -9.81 16.28 0.73
CA GLY A 82 -10.70 17.18 -0.01
C GLY A 82 -10.20 18.59 -0.36
N GLY A 83 -9.38 18.70 -1.40
CA GLY A 83 -9.30 19.94 -2.20
C GLY A 83 -10.37 19.97 -3.30
N LYS A 84 -11.66 19.82 -2.97
CA LYS A 84 -12.75 19.97 -3.95
C LYS A 84 -13.43 21.33 -3.76
N GLY A 85 -13.13 22.25 -4.69
CA GLY A 85 -14.09 23.26 -5.14
C GLY A 85 -14.05 24.62 -4.44
N LYS A 86 -13.49 25.62 -5.13
CA LYS A 86 -14.20 26.90 -5.28
C LYS A 86 -14.26 27.28 -6.76
N LYS A 87 -15.40 26.94 -7.35
CA LYS A 87 -15.88 27.44 -8.64
C LYS A 87 -16.17 28.95 -8.48
N LYS A 88 -15.64 29.75 -9.40
CA LYS A 88 -15.87 31.18 -9.74
C LYS A 88 -16.92 32.00 -8.96
N LYS A 89 -16.59 33.28 -8.71
CA LYS A 89 -17.47 34.40 -9.09
C LYS A 89 -16.62 35.63 -9.49
N LYS A 90 -16.72 36.02 -10.76
CA LYS A 90 -16.35 37.33 -11.29
C LYS A 90 -17.66 38.15 -11.31
#